data_AF-A0A834TRY0-F1
#
_entry.id   AF-A0A834TRY0-F1
#
_cell.length_a   1.000
_cell.length_b   1.000
_cell.length_c   1.000
_cell.angle_alpha   90.00
_cell.angle_beta   90.00
_cell.angle_gamma   90.00
#
_symmetry.space_group_name_H-M   'P 1'
#
loop_
_entity.id
_entity.type
_entity.pdbx_description
1 polymer ?
#
loop_
_entity_poly.entity_id
_entity_poly.type
_entity_poly.pdbx_seq_one_letter_code
_entity_poly.pdbx_strand_id
1 'polypeptide(L)'
;MVYLVTDIVNISTIHVIFLDSGNLLLLNSSNLNILWQIFDYLTDTLLAGMIVGVDFTSGMSWSLRSWKNEEDPSPRVFSLEVEEYGNYMYDKLIIRIKKGFEIYWIGDELSNFTFQSYNRQINTIWKPG
;
A
#
# COMPACT_ATOMS: atom_id res chain seq x y z
N MET A 1 8.72 11.96 -15.82
CA MET A 1 7.33 11.85 -16.30
C MET A 1 6.53 12.92 -15.55
N VAL A 2 6.00 13.92 -16.25
CA VAL A 2 5.25 15.04 -15.65
C VAL A 2 3.78 14.78 -15.95
N TYR A 3 2.95 14.66 -14.91
CA TYR A 3 1.50 14.58 -15.08
C TYR A 3 0.93 15.99 -14.93
N LEU A 4 0.31 16.51 -15.99
CA LEU A 4 -0.46 17.74 -15.94
C LEU A 4 -1.88 17.39 -15.51
N VAL A 5 -2.33 17.99 -14.41
CA VAL A 5 -3.75 17.96 -14.02
C VAL A 5 -4.49 18.96 -14.90
N THR A 6 -5.38 18.46 -15.76
CA THR A 6 -6.29 19.27 -16.56
C THR A 6 -7.64 19.35 -15.84
N ASP A 7 -8.15 20.57 -15.70
CA ASP A 7 -9.40 20.98 -15.01
C ASP A 7 -9.23 21.44 -13.56
N ILE A 8 -8.62 22.62 -13.39
CA ILE A 8 -8.65 23.36 -12.13
C ILE A 8 -9.98 24.10 -12.04
N VAL A 9 -10.99 23.45 -11.45
CA VAL A 9 -12.04 24.18 -10.75
C VAL A 9 -11.35 24.88 -9.57
N ASN A 10 -11.61 26.17 -9.35
CA ASN A 10 -10.97 26.97 -8.31
C ASN A 10 -11.45 26.53 -6.91
N ILE A 11 -10.92 25.41 -6.41
CA ILE A 11 -11.24 24.82 -5.11
C ILE A 11 -9.93 24.53 -4.38
N SER A 12 -9.51 25.47 -3.53
CA SER A 12 -8.31 25.43 -2.67
C SER A 12 -6.98 25.20 -3.42
N THR A 13 -5.92 25.92 -3.02
CA THR A 13 -4.59 25.61 -3.56
C THR A 13 -4.20 24.18 -3.14
N ILE A 14 -3.65 23.41 -4.06
CA ILE A 14 -3.25 22.01 -3.83
C ILE A 14 -1.72 21.95 -3.94
N HIS A 15 -1.08 21.24 -3.01
CA HIS A 15 0.36 21.00 -3.05
C HIS A 15 0.65 19.54 -3.36
N VAL A 16 1.72 19.31 -4.13
CA VAL A 16 2.29 18.00 -4.38
C VAL A 16 3.67 17.97 -3.73
N ILE A 17 3.93 16.99 -2.86
CA ILE A 17 5.20 16.83 -2.16
C ILE A 17 5.73 15.42 -2.43
N PHE A 18 6.98 15.33 -2.87
CA PHE A 18 7.72 14.07 -2.95
C PHE A 18 8.68 13.97 -1.76
N LEU A 19 8.50 12.95 -0.93
CA LEU A 19 9.30 12.72 0.26
C LEU A 19 10.53 11.87 -0.07
N ASP A 20 11.57 12.00 0.75
CA ASP A 20 12.79 11.16 0.65
C ASP A 20 12.50 9.66 0.81
N SER A 21 11.36 9.30 1.43
CA SER A 21 10.87 7.91 1.51
C SER A 21 10.40 7.36 0.15
N GLY A 22 10.26 8.20 -0.87
CA GLY A 22 9.65 7.85 -2.15
C GLY A 22 8.13 8.01 -2.17
N ASN A 23 7.51 8.48 -1.09
CA ASN A 23 6.07 8.74 -1.05
C ASN A 23 5.75 10.09 -1.73
N LEU A 24 4.77 10.08 -2.64
CA LEU A 24 4.22 11.27 -3.28
C LEU A 24 2.89 11.62 -2.62
N LEU A 25 2.80 12.79 -1.99
CA LEU A 25 1.63 13.28 -1.29
C LEU A 25 0.92 14.37 -2.10
N LEU A 26 -0.41 14.31 -2.13
CA LEU A 26 -1.29 15.40 -2.54
C LEU A 26 -1.93 16.00 -1.30
N LEU A 27 -1.71 17.29 -1.07
CA LEU A 27 -2.15 17.99 0.14
C LEU A 27 -3.09 19.14 -0.19
N ASN A 28 -4.07 19.36 0.68
CA ASN A 28 -4.79 20.62 0.71
C ASN A 28 -3.87 21.70 1.31
N SER A 29 -3.64 22.82 0.62
CA SER A 29 -2.73 23.87 1.10
C SER A 29 -3.15 24.53 2.40
N SER A 30 -4.47 24.61 2.65
CA SER A 30 -5.03 25.42 3.73
C SER A 30 -4.85 24.77 5.10
N ASN A 31 -4.86 23.44 5.15
CA ASN A 31 -4.78 22.66 6.37
C ASN A 31 -3.75 21.52 6.31
N LEU A 32 -3.01 21.39 5.21
CA LEU A 32 -2.04 20.34 4.94
C LEU A 32 -2.60 18.92 5.05
N ASN A 33 -3.92 18.76 4.89
CA ASN A 33 -4.53 17.45 4.94
C ASN A 33 -4.13 16.62 3.73
N ILE A 34 -3.81 15.34 3.94
CA ILE A 34 -3.46 14.40 2.88
C ILE A 34 -4.75 14.02 2.16
N LEU A 35 -4.84 14.44 0.90
CA LEU A 35 -5.95 14.10 0.01
C LEU A 35 -5.69 12.78 -0.72
N TRP A 36 -4.42 12.48 -1.01
CA TRP A 36 -3.99 11.29 -1.71
C TRP A 36 -2.50 11.02 -1.47
N GLN A 37 -2.08 9.75 -1.51
CA GLN A 37 -0.67 9.38 -1.50
C GLN A 37 -0.37 8.13 -2.34
N ILE A 38 0.85 8.04 -2.90
CA ILE A 38 1.23 6.91 -3.76
C ILE A 38 1.40 5.60 -2.99
N PHE A 39 1.75 5.66 -1.71
CA PHE A 39 1.89 4.47 -0.86
C PHE A 39 0.57 3.71 -0.63
N ASP A 40 -0.57 4.28 -1.03
CA ASP A 40 -1.88 3.63 -1.00
C ASP A 40 -2.11 2.69 -2.19
N TYR A 41 -1.30 2.83 -3.24
CA TYR A 41 -1.45 2.14 -4.52
C TYR A 41 -0.16 1.38 -4.84
N LEU A 42 0.00 0.25 -4.17
CA LEU A 42 1.14 -0.63 -4.36
C LEU A 42 1.17 -1.20 -5.79
N THR A 43 2.39 -1.38 -6.30
CA THR A 43 2.66 -2.06 -7.58
C THR A 43 3.45 -3.34 -7.31
N ASP A 44 4.67 -3.48 -7.82
CA ASP A 44 5.50 -4.67 -7.67
C ASP A 44 6.56 -4.52 -6.57
N THR A 45 6.81 -3.28 -6.12
CA THR A 45 7.91 -2.94 -5.22
C THR A 45 7.40 -2.44 -3.87
N LEU A 46 8.01 -2.93 -2.79
CA LEU A 46 7.75 -2.46 -1.42
C LEU A 46 8.88 -1.55 -0.94
N LEU A 47 8.57 -0.27 -0.72
CA LEU A 47 9.48 0.70 -0.11
C LEU A 47 9.31 0.74 1.41
N ALA A 48 10.34 1.23 2.12
CA ALA A 48 10.25 1.45 3.55
C ALA A 48 9.11 2.43 3.88
N GLY A 49 8.23 2.06 4.81
CA GLY A 49 7.05 2.83 5.20
C GLY A 49 5.77 2.51 4.41
N MET A 50 5.84 1.68 3.36
CA MET A 50 4.66 1.08 2.75
C MET A 50 4.11 -0.06 3.63
N ILE A 51 2.83 -0.39 3.44
CA ILE A 51 2.12 -1.41 4.22
C ILE A 51 1.57 -2.47 3.27
N VAL A 52 1.94 -3.73 3.48
CA VAL A 52 1.23 -4.90 2.94
C VAL A 52 0.36 -5.46 4.05
N GLY A 53 -0.93 -5.61 3.81
CA GLY A 53 -1.87 -5.93 4.89
C GLY A 53 -3.32 -5.94 4.47
N VAL A 54 -4.20 -6.11 5.44
CA VAL A 54 -5.65 -6.10 5.28
C VAL A 54 -6.24 -5.13 6.29
N ASP A 55 -7.12 -4.25 5.83
CA ASP A 55 -8.02 -3.51 6.69
C ASP A 55 -9.30 -4.33 6.88
N PHE A 56 -9.43 -4.94 8.06
CA PHE A 56 -10.59 -5.75 8.42
C PHE A 56 -11.89 -4.94 8.57
N THR A 57 -11.80 -3.62 8.73
CA THR A 57 -12.99 -2.76 8.87
C THR A 57 -13.60 -2.46 7.51
N SER A 58 -12.77 -2.13 6.51
CA SER A 58 -13.22 -1.81 5.16
C SER A 58 -13.21 -2.99 4.20
N GLY A 59 -12.52 -4.08 4.54
CA GLY A 59 -12.27 -5.22 3.65
C GLY A 59 -11.21 -4.93 2.57
N MET A 60 -10.54 -3.77 2.62
CA MET A 60 -9.49 -3.42 1.68
C MET A 60 -8.20 -4.20 1.97
N SER A 61 -7.52 -4.67 0.93
CA SER A 61 -6.20 -5.29 1.05
C SER A 61 -5.14 -4.51 0.27
N TRP A 62 -3.98 -4.35 0.88
CA TRP A 62 -2.77 -3.82 0.24
C TRP A 62 -1.88 -5.00 -0.10
N SER A 63 -1.70 -5.24 -1.40
CA SER A 63 -0.92 -6.35 -1.95
C SER A 63 0.02 -5.86 -3.04
N LEU A 64 1.13 -6.57 -3.25
CA LEU A 64 2.02 -6.33 -4.39
C LEU A 64 1.59 -7.22 -5.55
N ARG A 65 1.71 -6.70 -6.77
CA ARG A 65 1.53 -7.46 -8.01
C ARG A 65 2.74 -7.30 -8.91
N SER A 66 3.28 -8.43 -9.34
CA SER A 66 4.34 -8.49 -10.35
C SER A 66 3.96 -7.74 -11.62
N TRP A 67 4.96 -7.16 -12.27
CA TRP A 67 4.85 -6.69 -13.64
C TRP A 67 4.67 -7.84 -14.62
N LYS A 68 4.24 -7.50 -15.83
CA LYS A 68 4.07 -8.50 -16.88
C LYS A 68 5.40 -9.03 -17.38
N ASN A 69 6.38 -8.14 -17.49
CA ASN A 69 7.79 -8.38 -17.78
C ASN A 69 8.57 -7.08 -17.49
N GLU A 70 9.87 -7.04 -17.77
CA GLU A 70 10.74 -5.89 -17.51
C GLU A 70 10.36 -4.62 -18.29
N GLU A 71 9.65 -4.76 -19.41
CA GLU A 71 9.26 -3.64 -20.29
C GLU A 71 7.80 -3.19 -20.12
N ASP A 72 6.94 -4.06 -19.60
CA ASP A 72 5.49 -3.85 -19.45
C ASP A 72 5.12 -3.90 -17.95
N PRO A 73 4.97 -2.74 -17.29
CA PRO A 73 4.65 -2.66 -15.87
C PRO A 73 3.19 -2.99 -15.53
N SER A 74 2.41 -3.43 -16.52
CA SER A 74 1.03 -3.85 -16.29
C SER A 74 0.99 -5.01 -15.28
N PRO A 75 0.06 -5.00 -14.31
CA PRO A 75 -0.04 -6.06 -13.30
C PRO A 75 -0.22 -7.45 -13.92
N ARG A 76 0.43 -8.46 -13.32
CA ARG A 76 0.35 -9.86 -13.74
C ARG A 76 -0.04 -10.80 -12.59
N VAL A 77 0.24 -12.09 -12.77
CA VAL A 77 -0.34 -13.19 -12.01
C VAL A 77 0.35 -13.42 -10.67
N PHE A 78 1.61 -13.01 -10.49
CA PHE A 78 2.25 -13.16 -9.19
C PHE A 78 1.85 -12.02 -8.26
N SER A 79 1.44 -12.38 -7.05
CA SER A 79 1.11 -11.42 -5.99
C SER A 79 1.69 -11.82 -4.64
N LEU A 80 1.98 -10.82 -3.82
CA LEU A 80 2.30 -10.96 -2.39
C LEU A 80 1.14 -10.40 -1.58
N GLU A 81 0.49 -11.26 -0.82
CA GLU A 81 -0.75 -10.94 -0.11
C GLU A 81 -0.63 -11.32 1.37
N VAL A 82 -1.24 -10.51 2.25
CA VAL A 82 -1.47 -10.87 3.64
C VAL A 82 -2.91 -11.33 3.75
N GLU A 83 -3.13 -12.48 4.38
CA GLU A 83 -4.45 -13.05 4.58
C GLU A 83 -4.60 -13.53 6.03
N GLU A 84 -5.82 -13.51 6.53
CA GLU A 84 -6.18 -14.13 7.80
C GLU A 84 -6.25 -15.65 7.65
N TYR A 85 -5.70 -16.37 8.62
CA TYR A 85 -5.63 -17.80 8.67
C TYR A 85 -5.99 -18.30 10.07
N GLY A 86 -7.15 -18.94 10.18
CA GLY A 86 -7.59 -19.51 11.44
C GLY A 86 -9.10 -19.60 11.51
N ASN A 87 -9.60 -20.39 12.45
CA ASN A 87 -11.01 -20.44 12.82
C ASN A 87 -11.14 -19.72 14.16
N TYR A 88 -12.02 -18.70 14.25
CA TYR A 88 -12.62 -17.96 15.40
C TYR A 88 -11.90 -17.81 16.78
N MET A 89 -10.92 -18.62 17.14
CA MET A 89 -10.17 -18.62 18.40
C MET A 89 -8.73 -18.12 18.25
N TYR A 90 -8.17 -18.11 17.04
CA TYR A 90 -6.83 -17.60 16.76
C TYR A 90 -6.80 -16.89 15.40
N ASP A 91 -7.04 -15.58 15.40
CA ASP A 91 -6.85 -14.75 14.21
C ASP A 91 -5.35 -14.63 13.99
N LYS A 92 -4.83 -15.38 13.03
CA LYS A 92 -3.41 -15.36 12.67
C LYS A 92 -3.25 -14.81 11.27
N LEU A 93 -2.37 -13.84 11.11
CA LEU A 93 -1.99 -13.33 9.80
C LEU A 93 -0.89 -14.20 9.18
N ILE A 94 -1.01 -14.47 7.88
CA ILE A 94 0.01 -15.14 7.08
C ILE A 94 0.29 -14.33 5.81
N ILE A 95 1.52 -14.43 5.31
CA ILE A 95 1.89 -13.90 4.00
C ILE A 95 1.84 -15.04 2.98
N ARG A 96 1.30 -14.79 1.79
CA ARG A 96 1.24 -15.74 0.68
C ARG A 96 1.84 -15.14 -0.57
N ILE A 97 2.57 -15.96 -1.31
CA ILE A 97 2.89 -15.68 -2.72
C ILE A 97 1.98 -16.54 -3.57
N LYS A 98 1.20 -15.90 -4.42
CA LYS A 98 0.23 -16.55 -5.31
C LYS A 98 0.62 -16.36 -6.77
N LYS A 99 0.17 -17.27 -7.63
CA LYS A 99 0.17 -17.15 -9.09
C LYS A 99 -1.26 -17.31 -9.57
N GLY A 100 -1.98 -16.20 -9.68
CA GLY A 100 -3.43 -16.22 -9.86
C GLY A 100 -4.12 -16.83 -8.65
N PHE A 101 -4.80 -17.96 -8.82
CA PHE A 101 -5.48 -18.68 -7.73
C PHE A 101 -4.60 -19.74 -7.06
N GLU A 102 -3.42 -20.03 -7.59
CA GLU A 102 -2.51 -21.03 -7.03
C GLU A 102 -1.62 -20.41 -5.94
N ILE A 103 -1.50 -21.08 -4.80
CA ILE A 103 -0.57 -20.69 -3.74
C ILE A 103 0.79 -21.33 -4.05
N TYR A 104 1.81 -20.49 -4.25
CA TYR A 104 3.18 -20.94 -4.49
C TYR A 104 3.99 -21.02 -3.20
N TRP A 105 3.70 -20.14 -2.24
CA TRP A 105 4.41 -20.10 -0.96
C TRP A 105 3.53 -19.52 0.15
N ILE A 106 3.74 -19.99 1.37
CA ILE A 106 3.09 -19.53 2.59
C ILE A 106 4.18 -19.24 3.63
N GLY A 107 4.12 -18.06 4.23
CA GLY A 107 4.91 -17.72 5.42
C GLY A 107 4.35 -18.46 6.64
N ASP A 108 5.20 -19.25 7.27
CA ASP A 108 4.89 -20.07 8.44
C ASP A 108 5.34 -19.39 9.77
N GLU A 109 5.21 -20.10 10.90
CA GLU A 109 5.61 -19.61 12.23
C GLU A 109 7.12 -19.50 12.43
N LEU A 110 7.92 -20.13 11.56
CA LEU A 110 9.37 -19.99 11.54
C LEU A 110 9.81 -18.78 10.72
N SER A 111 8.88 -18.17 10.00
CA SER A 111 9.10 -16.92 9.30
C SER A 111 9.16 -15.81 10.33
N ASN A 112 10.32 -15.15 10.47
CA ASN A 112 10.54 -14.03 11.39
C ASN A 112 9.79 -12.75 11.00
N PHE A 113 8.51 -12.85 10.61
CA PHE A 113 7.66 -11.71 10.29
C PHE A 113 6.83 -11.34 11.53
N THR A 114 6.93 -10.08 11.94
CA THR A 114 6.07 -9.51 12.97
C THR A 114 4.95 -8.73 12.29
N PHE A 115 3.70 -9.11 12.54
CA PHE A 115 2.55 -8.30 12.14
C PHE A 115 2.21 -7.30 13.23
N GLN A 116 1.97 -6.05 12.83
CA GLN A 116 1.54 -5.00 13.73
C GLN A 116 0.19 -4.47 13.26
N SER A 117 -0.74 -4.30 14.20
CA SER A 117 -1.96 -3.54 13.91
C SER A 117 -1.57 -2.10 13.61
N TYR A 118 -2.00 -1.59 12.45
CA TYR A 118 -1.75 -0.23 12.04
C TYR A 118 -3.07 0.52 11.89
N ASN A 119 -3.31 1.46 12.80
CA ASN A 119 -4.45 2.37 12.67
C ASN A 119 -4.05 3.52 11.74
N ARG A 120 -4.52 3.45 10.49
CA ARG A 120 -4.24 4.47 9.49
C ARG A 120 -4.99 5.76 9.83
N GLN A 121 -4.30 6.70 10.45
CA GLN A 121 -4.76 8.08 10.53
C GLN A 121 -4.38 8.81 9.23
N ILE A 122 -5.33 8.97 8.32
CA ILE A 122 -5.12 9.64 7.01
C ILE A 122 -4.67 11.11 7.18
N ASN A 123 -4.77 11.66 8.40
CA ASN A 123 -4.50 13.07 8.68
C ASN A 123 -3.18 13.35 9.42
N THR A 124 -2.28 12.36 9.59
CA THR A 124 -0.99 12.60 10.26
C THR A 124 0.16 12.68 9.27
N ILE A 125 0.77 13.86 9.19
CA ILE A 125 2.06 14.06 8.53
C ILE A 125 3.09 13.26 9.33
N TRP A 126 3.61 12.17 8.75
CA TRP A 126 4.76 11.48 9.32
C TRP A 126 5.92 12.48 9.42
N LYS A 127 6.42 12.69 10.64
CA LYS A 127 7.64 13.47 10.87
C LYS A 127 8.79 12.48 11.05
N PRO A 128 9.84 12.51 10.21
CA PRO A 128 11.08 11.83 10.55
C PRO A 128 11.64 12.42 11.85
N GLY A 129 12.17 11.54 12.71
CA GLY A 129 13.01 11.91 13.85
C GLY A 129 14.43 12.25 13.43
#